data_AF-A0A1F9DCH5-F1
#
_entry.id   AF-A0A1F9DCH5-F1
#
_cell.length_a   1.000
_cell.length_b   1.000
_cell.length_c   1.000
_cell.angle_alpha   90.00
_cell.angle_beta   90.00
_cell.angle_gamma   90.00
#
_symmetry.space_group_name_H-M   'P 1'
#
loop_
_entity.id
_entity.type
_entity.pdbx_description
1 polymer ?
#
loop_
_entity_poly.entity_id
_entity_poly.type
_entity_poly.pdbx_seq_one_letter_code
_entity_poly.pdbx_strand_id
1 'polypeptide(L)' 'MMEEKIVYFERAGNENTADSIRLIKERAQVRRINKVVVASTRGETARAAARVFEGTGLHLVVISCRMVFEENSTAEAK' A
#
# COMPACT_ATOMS: atom_id res chain seq x y z
N MET A 1 2.00 -26.40 12.29
CA MET A 1 1.95 -26.11 10.84
C MET A 1 1.32 -24.73 10.68
N MET A 2 1.77 -23.90 9.74
CA MET A 2 1.25 -22.54 9.54
C MET A 2 0.74 -22.43 8.10
N GLU A 3 -0.50 -21.99 7.94
CA GLU A 3 -1.16 -21.84 6.63
C GLU A 3 -1.42 -20.35 6.37
N GLU A 4 -1.21 -19.91 5.12
CA GLU A 4 -1.35 -18.52 4.73
C GLU A 4 -2.04 -18.40 3.37
N LYS A 5 -2.98 -17.46 3.27
CA LYS A 5 -3.68 -17.15 2.01
C LYS A 5 -2.88 -16.14 1.20
N ILE A 6 -2.67 -16.37 -0.09
CA ILE A 6 -2.11 -15.37 -1.01
C ILE A 6 -3.11 -15.18 -2.15
N VAL A 7 -3.36 -13.93 -2.53
CA VAL A 7 -4.26 -13.57 -3.63
C VAL A 7 -3.42 -12.93 -4.73
N TYR A 8 -3.54 -13.45 -5.94
CA TYR A 8 -2.94 -12.89 -7.15
C TYR A 8 -4.02 -12.17 -7.95
N PHE A 9 -3.70 -10.99 -8.45
CA PHE A 9 -4.56 -10.25 -9.37
C PHE A 9 -4.12 -10.52 -10.80
N GLU A 10 -5.07 -10.79 -11.69
CA GLU A 10 -4.80 -11.07 -13.11
C GLU A 10 -4.15 -9.88 -13.84
N ARG A 11 -4.50 -8.66 -13.44
CA ARG A 11 -3.99 -7.43 -14.05
C ARG A 11 -3.59 -6.43 -12.98
N ALA A 12 -2.54 -5.66 -13.27
CA ALA A 12 -2.19 -4.50 -12.46
C ALA A 12 -3.16 -3.35 -12.75
N GLY A 13 -3.52 -2.59 -11.71
CA GLY A 13 -4.41 -1.45 -11.86
C GLY A 13 -5.03 -0.98 -10.55
N ASN A 14 -5.72 0.16 -10.63
CA ASN A 14 -6.34 0.83 -9.49
C ASN A 14 -7.58 0.07 -8.97
N GLU A 15 -8.19 -0.77 -9.81
CA GLU A 15 -9.32 -1.64 -9.48
C GLU A 15 -9.00 -2.56 -8.30
N ASN A 16 -7.73 -2.97 -8.15
CA ASN A 16 -7.29 -3.88 -7.09
C ASN A 16 -7.17 -3.19 -5.73
N THR A 17 -7.23 -1.85 -5.67
CA THR A 17 -6.90 -1.08 -4.46
C THR A 17 -7.84 -1.40 -3.31
N ALA A 18 -9.15 -1.48 -3.58
CA ALA A 18 -10.15 -1.76 -2.56
C ALA A 18 -9.97 -3.15 -1.94
N ASP A 19 -9.78 -4.17 -2.78
CA ASP A 19 -9.55 -5.54 -2.34
C ASP A 19 -8.21 -5.68 -1.61
N SER A 20 -7.17 -5.01 -2.08
CA SER A 20 -5.85 -4.98 -1.42
C SER A 20 -5.96 -4.42 -0.01
N ILE A 21 -6.65 -3.29 0.20
CA ILE A 21 -6.85 -2.68 1.52
C ILE A 21 -7.61 -3.64 2.46
N ARG A 22 -8.63 -4.35 1.96
CA ARG A 22 -9.39 -5.34 2.73
C ARG A 22 -8.50 -6.52 3.15
N LEU A 23 -7.71 -7.07 2.23
CA LEU A 23 -6.79 -8.18 2.49
C LEU A 23 -5.70 -7.79 3.49
N ILE A 24 -5.19 -6.55 3.41
CA ILE A 24 -4.21 -6.01 4.36
C ILE A 24 -4.80 -5.97 5.78
N LYS A 25 -6.05 -5.50 5.94
CA LYS A 25 -6.73 -5.47 7.24
C LYS A 25 -6.84 -6.88 7.85
N GLU A 26 -7.33 -7.84 7.08
CA GLU A 26 -7.46 -9.23 7.51
C GLU A 26 -6.10 -9.81 7.94
N ARG A 27 -5.07 -9.61 7.10
CA ARG A 27 -3.71 -10.07 7.40
C ARG A 27 -3.15 -9.42 8.66
N ALA A 28 -3.30 -8.12 8.80
CA ALA A 28 -2.78 -7.37 9.93
C ALA A 28 -3.40 -7.83 11.25
N GLN A 29 -4.70 -8.15 11.25
CA GLN A 29 -5.40 -8.69 12.41
C GLN A 29 -4.89 -10.08 12.80
N VAL A 30 -4.79 -11.01 11.84
CA VAL A 30 -4.29 -12.38 12.08
C VAL A 30 -2.85 -12.36 12.61
N ARG A 31 -2.00 -11.49 12.04
CA ARG A 31 -0.58 -11.38 12.40
C ARG A 31 -0.30 -10.40 13.55
N ARG A 32 -1.33 -9.79 14.15
CA ARG A 32 -1.21 -8.76 15.21
C ARG A 32 -0.28 -7.61 14.83
N ILE A 33 -0.28 -7.23 13.56
CA ILE A 33 0.44 -6.08 13.04
C ILE A 33 -0.36 -4.82 13.41
N ASN A 34 0.33 -3.80 13.92
CA ASN A 34 -0.29 -2.56 14.37
C ASN A 34 -0.01 -1.36 13.44
N LYS A 35 0.90 -1.48 12.48
CA LYS A 35 1.33 -0.41 11.57
C LYS A 35 1.22 -0.86 10.13
N VAL A 36 0.64 -0.01 9.29
CA VAL A 36 0.54 -0.22 7.84
C VAL A 36 1.14 0.99 7.14
N VAL A 37 2.12 0.77 6.28
CA VAL A 37 2.75 1.82 5.48
C VAL A 37 2.17 1.77 4.06
N VAL A 38 1.63 2.89 3.57
CA VAL A 38 0.99 2.99 2.26
C VAL A 38 1.68 4.06 1.42
N ALA A 39 2.13 3.67 0.23
CA ALA A 39 2.55 4.62 -0.80
C ALA A 39 1.32 5.21 -1.48
N SER A 40 1.21 6.54 -1.52
CA SER A 40 0.06 7.21 -2.13
C SER A 40 0.44 8.60 -2.64
N THR A 41 0.55 8.73 -3.97
CA THR A 41 0.96 9.98 -4.62
C THR A 41 -0.13 11.06 -4.57
N ARG A 42 -1.38 10.73 -4.94
CA ARG A 42 -2.52 11.68 -4.97
C ARG A 42 -3.41 11.62 -3.72
N GLY A 43 -3.07 10.76 -2.75
CA GLY A 43 -3.82 10.61 -1.51
C GLY A 43 -5.07 9.73 -1.59
N GLU A 44 -5.48 9.25 -2.77
CA GLU A 44 -6.70 8.45 -2.95
C GLU A 44 -6.62 7.12 -2.21
N THR A 45 -5.54 6.37 -2.38
CA THR A 45 -5.27 5.12 -1.67
C THR A 45 -5.19 5.33 -0.16
N ALA A 46 -4.53 6.40 0.28
CA ALA A 46 -4.45 6.75 1.69
C ALA A 46 -5.82 7.06 2.31
N ARG A 47 -6.68 7.81 1.61
CA ARG A 47 -8.06 8.10 2.06
C ARG A 47 -8.90 6.84 2.14
N ALA A 48 -8.81 5.95 1.15
CA ALA A 48 -9.52 4.68 1.17
C ALA A 48 -9.04 3.79 2.33
N ALA A 49 -7.73 3.69 2.55
CA ALA A 49 -7.16 2.92 3.65
C ALA A 49 -7.59 3.46 5.02
N ALA A 50 -7.55 4.78 5.21
CA ALA A 50 -7.97 5.41 6.46
C ALA A 50 -9.42 5.06 6.84
N ARG A 51 -10.35 5.08 5.86
CA ARG A 51 -11.76 4.71 6.08
C ARG A 51 -11.93 3.24 6.49
N VAL A 52 -11.18 2.33 5.86
CA VAL A 52 -11.30 0.88 6.15
C VAL A 52 -10.64 0.50 7.49
N PHE A 53 -9.58 1.23 7.86
CA PHE A 53 -8.82 1.01 9.10
C PHE A 53 -9.41 1.74 10.30
N GLU A 54 -10.41 2.60 10.12
CA GLU A 54 -11.11 3.27 11.21
C GLU A 54 -11.66 2.24 12.22
N GLY A 55 -11.43 2.50 13.51
CA GLY A 55 -11.85 1.60 14.60
C GLY A 55 -11.09 0.27 14.70
N THR A 56 -10.09 0.01 13.84
CA THR A 56 -9.32 -1.27 13.87
C THR A 56 -8.09 -1.24 14.76
N GLY A 57 -7.64 -0.07 15.20
CA GLY A 57 -6.38 0.11 15.95
C GLY A 57 -5.11 0.08 15.08
N LEU A 58 -5.26 -0.05 13.76
CA LEU A 58 -4.14 0.04 12.81
C LEU A 58 -3.66 1.49 12.65
N HIS A 59 -2.36 1.68 12.78
CA HIS A 59 -1.67 2.95 12.55
C HIS A 59 -1.28 3.05 11.08
N LEU A 60 -1.94 3.93 10.36
CA LEU A 60 -1.67 4.19 8.95
C LEU A 60 -0.56 5.23 8.79
N VAL A 61 0.55 4.84 8.16
CA VAL A 61 1.65 5.73 7.76
C VAL A 61 1.58 5.93 6.26
N VAL A 62 1.45 7.17 5.81
CA VAL A 62 1.31 7.50 4.39
C VAL A 62 2.61 8.11 3.88
N ILE A 63 3.19 7.49 2.85
CA ILE A 63 4.35 8.02 2.15
C ILE A 63 3.87 8.62 0.81
N SER A 64 3.98 9.93 0.69
CA SER A 64 3.75 10.62 -0.59
C SER A 64 5.07 10.68 -1.37
N CYS A 65 5.12 10.05 -2.55
CA CYS A 65 6.22 10.25 -3.47
C CYS A 65 5.98 11.56 -4.23
N ARG A 66 6.71 12.62 -3.85
CA ARG A 66 6.69 13.92 -4.55
C ARG A 66 7.88 14.10 -5.48
N MET A 67 8.84 13.19 -5.41
CA MET A 67 10.10 13.25 -6.13
C MET A 67 10.08 12.22 -7.24
N VAL A 68 10.16 12.67 -8.49
CA VAL A 68 10.45 11.78 -9.62
C VAL A 68 11.88 11.31 -9.42
N PHE A 69 12.07 10.01 -9.19
CA PHE A 69 13.40 9.42 -9.29
C PHE A 69 13.67 9.19 -10.78
N GLU A 70 14.54 10.00 -11.36
CA GLU A 70 14.97 9.87 -12.74
C GLU A 70 16.36 9.21 -12.71
N GLU A 71 16.40 7.91 -12.99
CA GLU A 71 17.65 7.16 -13.12
C GLU A 71 18.18 7.33 -14.55
N ASN A 72 18.65 8.54 -14.88
CA ASN A 72 19.41 8.80 -16.10
C ASN A 72 20.21 10.11 -15.99
N SER A 73 21.36 10.05 -15.33
CA SER A 73 22.47 10.97 -15.59
C SER A 73 23.60 10.25 -16.33
N THR A 74 23.34 9.86 -17.58
CA THR A 74 24.45 9.84 -18.55
C THR A 74 24.85 11.28 -18.79
N ALA A 75 25.85 11.74 -18.03
CA ALA A 75 26.56 12.97 -18.33
C ALA A 75 27.28 12.79 -19.67
N GLU A 76 26.63 13.16 -20.76
CA GLU A 76 27.33 13.48 -21.99
C GLU A 76 28.06 14.81 -21.77
N ALA A 77 29.35 14.71 -21.47
CA ALA A 77 30.26 15.84 -21.55
C ALA A 77 30.30 16.32 -23.01
N LYS A 78 29.91 17.58 -23.23
CA LYS A 78 30.19 18.32 -24.45
C LYS A 78 30.97 19.57 -24.10
#